data_AF-A0A0C2MX94-F1
#
_entry.id   AF-A0A0C2MX94-F1
#
_cell.length_a   1.000
_cell.length_b   1.000
_cell.length_c   1.000
_cell.angle_alpha   90.00
_cell.angle_beta   90.00
_cell.angle_gamma   90.00
#
_symmetry.space_group_name_H-M   'P 1'
#
loop_
_entity.id
_entity.type
_entity.pdbx_description
1 polymer ?
#
loop_
_entity_poly.entity_id
_entity_poly.type
_entity_poly.pdbx_seq_one_letter_code
_entity_poly.pdbx_strand_id
1 'polypeptide(L)'
;MPDKKCRRYLWKAMALALSGDLPNEVIYFLVGSGKNGKTIVTSFLNNIFEYLGSQVKNAFLYQGQSDANQATPILSRLSNKRVLWSSELSCKKLSHACIKTLVGSGDTNVSRSL
;
A
#
# COMPACT_ATOMS: atom_id res chain seq x y z
N MET A 1 -8.97 -5.41 -20.00
CA MET A 1 -8.07 -4.24 -19.81
C MET A 1 -8.93 -3.04 -19.46
N PRO A 2 -8.58 -2.17 -18.50
CA PRO A 2 -9.46 -1.08 -18.04
C PRO A 2 -9.75 -0.04 -19.14
N ASP A 3 -10.93 0.59 -19.06
CA ASP A 3 -11.33 1.64 -19.99
C ASP A 3 -10.42 2.87 -19.89
N LYS A 4 -10.53 3.77 -20.87
CA LYS A 4 -9.65 4.94 -21.01
C LYS A 4 -9.69 5.88 -19.79
N LYS A 5 -10.85 6.06 -19.16
CA LYS A 5 -11.01 6.94 -17.99
C LYS A 5 -10.39 6.29 -16.77
N CYS A 6 -10.71 5.02 -16.49
CA CYS A 6 -10.11 4.26 -15.39
C CYS A 6 -8.59 4.19 -15.51
N ARG A 7 -8.08 3.92 -16.72
CA ARG A 7 -6.65 3.90 -16.98
C ARG A 7 -5.99 5.25 -16.72
N ARG A 8 -6.57 6.36 -17.22
CA ARG A 8 -6.06 7.72 -16.95
C ARG A 8 -6.06 8.05 -15.46
N TYR A 9 -7.09 7.63 -14.74
CA TYR A 9 -7.19 7.83 -13.29
C TYR A 9 -6.07 7.08 -12.54
N LEU A 10 -5.86 5.80 -12.87
CA LEU A 10 -4.78 4.99 -12.29
C LEU A 10 -3.40 5.59 -12.58
N TRP A 11 -3.17 6.06 -13.82
CA TRP A 11 -1.92 6.73 -14.18
C TRP A 11 -1.68 8.01 -13.37
N LYS A 12 -2.72 8.83 -13.17
CA LYS A 12 -2.61 10.05 -12.35
C LYS A 12 -2.29 9.70 -10.89
N ALA A 13 -2.92 8.67 -10.33
CA ALA A 13 -2.62 8.20 -8.98
C ALA A 13 -1.16 7.75 -8.82
N MET A 14 -0.65 6.97 -9.78
CA MET A 14 0.76 6.54 -9.79
C MET A 14 1.72 7.73 -9.94
N ALA A 15 1.41 8.69 -10.81
CA ALA A 15 2.23 9.88 -11.01
C ALA A 15 2.34 10.74 -9.74
N LEU A 16 1.21 10.93 -9.03
CA LEU A 16 1.18 11.64 -7.73
C LEU A 16 2.02 10.92 -6.68
N ALA A 17 1.90 9.59 -6.59
CA ALA A 17 2.72 8.80 -5.68
C ALA A 17 4.21 8.88 -6.01
N LEU A 18 4.56 8.94 -7.30
CA LEU A 18 5.95 9.08 -7.73
C LEU A 18 6.50 10.49 -7.46
N SER A 19 5.70 11.55 -7.61
CA SER A 19 6.13 12.92 -7.30
C SER A 19 6.29 13.17 -5.80
N GLY A 20 5.77 12.28 -4.95
CA GLY A 20 5.75 12.46 -3.49
C GLY A 20 4.70 13.45 -3.01
N ASP A 21 3.88 13.96 -3.93
CA ASP A 21 2.74 14.81 -3.62
C ASP A 21 1.52 13.90 -3.42
N LEU A 22 1.36 13.42 -2.18
CA LEU A 22 0.17 12.68 -1.74
C LEU A 22 -0.75 13.64 -0.96
N PRO A 23 -1.54 14.48 -1.65
CA PRO A 23 -2.46 15.40 -0.98
C PRO A 23 -3.60 14.66 -0.26
N ASN A 24 -3.77 13.36 -0.52
CA ASN A 24 -4.85 12.55 0.01
C ASN A 24 -4.34 11.21 0.53
N GLU A 25 -4.85 10.82 1.69
CA GLU A 25 -4.71 9.49 2.27
C GLU A 25 -5.65 8.52 1.52
N VAL A 26 -5.16 7.84 0.47
CA VAL A 26 -6.00 7.01 -0.42
C VAL A 26 -5.58 5.55 -0.45
N ILE A 27 -6.57 4.66 -0.46
CA ILE A 27 -6.41 3.23 -0.75
C ILE A 27 -7.12 2.89 -2.05
N TYR A 28 -6.43 2.17 -2.93
CA TYR A 28 -6.97 1.70 -4.20
C TYR A 28 -7.24 0.19 -4.16
N PHE A 29 -8.47 -0.21 -4.44
CA PHE A 29 -8.84 -1.61 -4.61
C PHE A 29 -8.91 -1.97 -6.10
N LEU A 30 -8.02 -2.86 -6.53
CA LEU A 30 -8.06 -3.43 -7.88
C LEU A 30 -8.96 -4.68 -7.87
N VAL A 31 -10.25 -4.50 -8.11
CA VAL A 31 -11.26 -5.57 -8.05
C VAL A 31 -11.51 -6.18 -9.43
N GLY A 32 -11.69 -7.50 -9.49
CA GLY A 32 -12.16 -8.23 -10.67
C GLY A 32 -11.80 -9.71 -10.62
N SER A 33 -12.50 -10.55 -11.36
CA SER A 33 -12.24 -12.00 -11.44
C SER A 33 -11.20 -12.33 -12.53
N GLY A 34 -10.19 -13.16 -12.22
CA GLY A 34 -9.27 -13.71 -13.23
C GLY A 34 -8.34 -12.71 -13.95
N LYS A 35 -7.77 -13.19 -15.08
CA LYS A 35 -6.68 -12.66 -15.96
C LYS A 35 -6.91 -11.22 -16.52
N ASN A 36 -7.13 -10.27 -15.63
CA ASN A 36 -7.46 -8.87 -15.96
C ASN A 36 -6.25 -7.92 -15.90
N GLY A 37 -5.03 -8.45 -15.74
CA GLY A 37 -3.81 -7.66 -15.69
C GLY A 37 -3.49 -7.05 -14.32
N LYS A 38 -4.18 -7.45 -13.23
CA LYS A 38 -3.87 -7.00 -11.87
C LYS A 38 -2.43 -7.34 -11.46
N THR A 39 -1.97 -8.55 -11.77
CA THR A 39 -0.58 -8.98 -11.55
C THR A 39 0.41 -8.17 -12.36
N ILE A 40 0.02 -7.72 -13.57
CA ILE A 40 0.85 -6.82 -14.39
C ILE A 40 0.98 -5.48 -13.69
N VAL A 41 -0.10 -4.94 -13.12
CA VAL A 41 -0.07 -3.69 -12.34
C VAL A 41 0.85 -3.82 -11.13
N THR A 42 0.77 -4.91 -10.35
CA THR A 42 1.66 -5.09 -9.19
C THR A 42 3.12 -5.28 -9.59
N SER A 43 3.39 -5.98 -10.70
CA SER A 43 4.75 -6.12 -11.25
C SER A 43 5.30 -4.78 -11.75
N PHE A 44 4.45 -3.98 -12.37
CA PHE A 44 4.77 -2.63 -12.82
C PHE A 44 5.08 -1.68 -11.65
N LEU A 45 4.29 -1.76 -10.56
CA LEU A 45 4.56 -1.02 -9.33
C LEU A 45 5.93 -1.38 -8.75
N ASN A 46 6.27 -2.67 -8.70
CA ASN A 46 7.59 -3.14 -8.26
C ASN A 46 8.73 -2.50 -9.07
N ASN A 47 8.60 -2.50 -10.39
CA ASN A 47 9.67 -2.02 -11.28
C ASN A 47 9.81 -0.49 -11.29
N ILE A 48 8.74 0.27 -11.07
CA ILE A 48 8.81 1.75 -11.11
C ILE A 48 9.16 2.33 -9.75
N PHE A 49 8.54 1.79 -8.70
CA PHE A 49 8.74 2.36 -7.38
C PHE A 49 9.99 1.82 -6.73
N GLU A 50 10.48 0.62 -7.08
CA GLU A 50 11.71 0.03 -6.54
C GLU A 50 11.85 0.28 -5.02
N TYR A 51 12.87 1.05 -4.60
CA TYR A 51 13.12 1.40 -3.21
C TYR A 51 12.06 2.32 -2.58
N LEU A 52 11.27 3.05 -3.37
CA LEU A 52 10.11 3.83 -2.95
C LEU A 52 8.85 2.95 -2.77
N GLY A 53 8.85 1.71 -3.24
CA GLY A 53 7.73 0.78 -3.17
C GLY A 53 7.98 -0.35 -2.18
N SER A 54 6.89 -0.98 -1.70
CA SER A 54 7.00 -2.28 -1.04
C SER A 54 5.71 -3.09 -1.14
N GLN A 55 5.87 -4.40 -1.35
CA GLN A 55 4.79 -5.36 -1.11
C GLN A 55 4.66 -5.61 0.39
N VAL A 56 3.42 -5.66 0.87
CA VAL A 56 3.08 -5.96 2.27
C VAL A 56 2.37 -7.31 2.32
N LYS A 57 2.58 -8.07 3.39
CA LYS A 57 1.86 -9.35 3.60
C LYS A 57 0.42 -9.08 4.02
N ASN A 58 -0.53 -9.79 3.43
CA ASN A 58 -1.97 -9.68 3.76
C ASN A 58 -2.25 -9.77 5.27
N ALA A 59 -1.54 -10.66 5.98
CA ALA A 59 -1.67 -10.86 7.42
C ALA A 59 -1.54 -9.56 8.23
N PHE A 60 -0.64 -8.67 7.80
CA PHE A 60 -0.42 -7.36 8.45
C PHE A 60 -1.62 -6.42 8.31
N LEU A 61 -2.41 -6.58 7.25
CA LEU A 61 -3.57 -5.73 6.98
C LEU A 61 -4.83 -6.21 7.70
N TYR A 62 -4.83 -7.41 8.30
CA TYR A 62 -6.01 -7.99 8.94
C TYR A 62 -6.11 -7.68 10.43
N GLN A 63 -7.34 -7.61 10.92
CA GLN A 63 -7.62 -7.41 12.34
C GLN A 63 -7.19 -8.62 13.18
N GLY A 64 -6.60 -8.38 14.36
CA GLY A 64 -6.27 -9.42 15.35
C GLY A 64 -4.96 -10.19 15.09
N GLN A 65 -4.10 -9.73 14.18
CA GLN A 65 -2.82 -10.39 13.85
C GLN A 65 -1.59 -9.77 14.54
N SER A 66 -1.74 -8.66 15.27
CA SER A 66 -0.64 -7.96 15.94
C SER A 66 -0.89 -7.88 17.44
N ASP A 67 -0.03 -8.53 18.23
CA ASP A 67 0.08 -8.24 19.66
C ASP A 67 0.51 -6.79 19.83
N ALA A 68 -0.26 -6.01 20.60
CA ALA A 68 -0.03 -4.58 20.82
C ALA A 68 1.33 -4.25 21.48
N ASN A 69 2.03 -5.25 22.03
CA ASN A 69 3.31 -5.12 22.71
C ASN A 69 4.54 -5.48 21.86
N GLN A 70 4.39 -5.94 20.62
CA GLN A 70 5.55 -6.19 19.76
C GLN A 70 5.86 -4.96 18.91
N ALA A 71 7.06 -4.41 19.06
CA ALA A 71 7.60 -3.41 18.14
C ALA A 71 7.59 -3.99 16.72
N THR A 72 6.65 -3.56 15.87
CA THR A 72 6.41 -4.24 14.60
C THR A 72 7.56 -3.94 13.62
N PRO A 73 8.48 -4.89 13.34
CA PRO A 73 9.68 -4.63 12.52
C PRO A 73 9.35 -4.30 11.06
N ILE A 74 8.08 -4.49 10.69
CA ILE A 74 7.58 -4.12 9.36
C ILE A 74 7.43 -2.61 9.25
N LEU A 75 7.04 -1.88 10.30
CA LEU A 75 6.82 -0.42 10.23
C LEU A 75 8.12 0.32 9.90
N SER A 76 9.25 -0.12 10.45
CA SER A 76 10.55 0.46 10.11
C SER A 76 10.94 0.23 8.64
N ARG A 77 10.57 -0.92 8.06
CA ARG A 77 10.80 -1.23 6.63
C ARG A 77 9.89 -0.46 5.68
N LEU A 78 8.75 0.03 6.19
CA LEU A 78 7.78 0.83 5.44
C LEU A 78 8.10 2.33 5.52
N SER A 79 9.05 2.73 6.37
CA SER A 79 9.59 4.08 6.39
C SER A 79 10.15 4.46 5.01
N ASN A 80 9.87 5.69 4.57
CA ASN A 80 10.27 6.26 3.28
C ASN A 80 9.64 5.57 2.04
N LYS A 81 8.65 4.70 2.21
CA LYS A 81 7.89 4.13 1.09
C LYS A 81 6.76 5.08 0.69
N ARG A 82 6.59 5.28 -0.63
CA ARG A 82 5.54 6.10 -1.25
C ARG A 82 4.34 5.28 -1.70
N VAL A 83 4.54 4.00 -1.99
CA VAL A 83 3.47 3.09 -2.41
C VAL A 83 3.63 1.74 -1.73
N LEU A 84 2.52 1.28 -1.16
CA LEU A 84 2.39 -0.07 -0.61
C LEU A 84 1.31 -0.82 -1.38
N TRP A 85 1.53 -2.11 -1.64
CA TRP A 85 0.50 -2.96 -2.24
C TRP A 85 0.48 -4.34 -1.60
N SER A 86 -0.69 -4.98 -1.71
CA SER A 86 -0.94 -6.34 -1.26
C SER A 86 -1.76 -7.06 -2.32
N SER A 87 -1.52 -8.35 -2.51
CA SER A 87 -2.19 -9.19 -3.49
C SER A 87 -3.00 -10.27 -2.80
N GLU A 88 -4.14 -10.66 -3.38
CA GLU A 88 -4.94 -11.80 -2.92
C GLU A 88 -5.51 -11.64 -1.50
N LEU A 89 -6.05 -10.45 -1.20
CA LEU A 89 -6.78 -10.25 0.04
C LEU A 89 -7.97 -11.23 0.11
N SER A 90 -7.97 -12.07 1.13
CA SER A 90 -9.11 -12.87 1.57
C SER A 90 -10.21 -11.99 2.15
N CYS A 91 -11.44 -12.53 2.29
CA CYS A 91 -12.62 -11.87 2.87
C CYS A 91 -12.52 -11.64 4.40
N LYS A 92 -11.32 -11.45 4.94
CA LYS A 92 -11.07 -11.12 6.34
C LYS A 92 -11.23 -9.62 6.58
N LYS A 93 -11.63 -9.24 7.79
CA LYS A 93 -11.74 -7.83 8.19
C LYS A 93 -10.37 -7.17 8.18
N LEU A 94 -10.28 -6.02 7.52
CA LEU A 94 -9.08 -5.18 7.54
C LEU A 94 -8.98 -4.43 8.88
N SER A 95 -7.76 -4.29 9.39
CA SER A 95 -7.49 -3.51 10.59
C SER A 95 -7.51 -2.02 10.28
N HIS A 96 -8.52 -1.33 10.79
CA HIS A 96 -8.64 0.12 10.66
C HIS A 96 -7.43 0.87 11.24
N ALA A 97 -6.89 0.41 12.38
CA ALA A 97 -5.70 1.00 12.99
C ALA A 97 -4.49 0.87 12.07
N CYS A 98 -4.25 -0.33 11.52
CA CYS A 98 -3.14 -0.58 10.60
C CYS A 98 -3.26 0.27 9.33
N ILE A 99 -4.46 0.32 8.73
CA ILE A 99 -4.73 1.16 7.56
C ILE A 99 -4.40 2.63 7.85
N LYS A 100 -4.84 3.15 9.00
CA LYS A 100 -4.53 4.53 9.39
C LYS A 100 -3.03 4.74 9.58
N THR A 101 -2.31 3.79 10.16
CA THR A 101 -0.84 3.91 10.29
C THR A 101 -0.12 3.89 8.94
N LEU A 102 -0.68 3.19 7.94
CA LEU A 102 -0.05 3.06 6.62
C LEU A 102 -0.32 4.23 5.69
N VAL A 103 -1.55 4.75 5.72
CA VAL A 103 -2.00 5.81 4.82
C VAL A 103 -1.90 7.18 5.50
N GLY A 104 -1.92 7.18 6.84
CA GLY A 104 -1.92 8.36 7.70
C GLY A 104 -0.56 9.01 7.86
N SER A 105 -0.46 10.30 7.52
CA SER A 105 0.74 11.12 7.73
C SER A 105 0.77 11.80 9.11
N GLY A 106 -0.04 11.35 10.06
CA GLY A 106 -0.32 12.05 11.33
C GLY A 106 0.06 11.23 12.55
N ASP A 107 1.37 11.06 12.73
CA ASP A 107 2.09 11.06 14.02
C ASP A 107 3.37 10.27 13.80
N THR A 108 4.41 11.01 13.38
CA THR A 108 5.82 10.64 13.42
C THR A 108 6.13 9.20 13.84
N ASN A 109 6.21 8.28 12.87
CA ASN A 109 7.04 7.09 13.01
C ASN A 109 8.52 7.52 12.94
N VAL A 110 8.96 8.36 13.87
CA VAL A 110 10.37 8.63 14.11
C VAL A 110 10.90 7.37 14.77
N SER A 111 11.38 6.44 13.94
CA SER A 111 12.32 5.44 14.40
C SER A 111 13.59 6.22 14.78
N ARG A 112 13.74 6.55 16.07
CA ARG A 112 15.04 6.95 16.62
C ARG A 112 15.91 5.69 16.58
N SER A 113 16.68 5.54 15.51
CA SER A 113 17.87 4.69 15.52
C SER A 113 18.91 5.39 16.38
N LEU A 114 19.20 4.80 17.54
CA LEU A 114 20.45 5.01 18.29
C LEU A 114 21.61 4.39 17.51
#